data_AF-A0A1N7QCL5-F1
#
_entry.id   AF-A0A1N7QCL5-F1
#
_cell.length_a   1.000
_cell.length_b   1.000
_cell.length_c   1.000
_cell.angle_alpha   90.00
_cell.angle_beta   90.00
_cell.angle_gamma   90.00
#
_symmetry.space_group_name_H-M   'P 1'
#
loop_
_entity.id
_entity.type
_entity.pdbx_description
1 polymer ?
#
loop_
_entity_poly.entity_id
_entity_poly.type
_entity_poly.pdbx_seq_one_letter_code
_entity_poly.pdbx_strand_id
1 'polypeptide(L)'
;MSQTTTMTVRISGTLSEFVASNVGENGSYENISEYVRDLIRRDKERAEREAFDRLRVELTRAFAAPEESYRPLTAAEVIARNRG
;
A
#
# COMPACT_ATOMS: atom_id res chain seq x y z
N MET A 1 16.53 -13.92 11.75
CA MET A 1 17.08 -12.61 12.15
C MET A 1 16.35 -11.55 11.34
N SER A 2 15.81 -10.49 11.97
CA SER A 2 15.21 -9.38 11.24
C SER A 2 16.32 -8.62 10.49
N GLN A 3 16.16 -8.43 9.18
CA GLN A 3 17.09 -7.60 8.41
C GLN A 3 16.86 -6.13 8.77
N THR A 4 17.87 -5.48 9.31
CA THR A 4 17.86 -4.02 9.52
C THR A 4 18.49 -3.34 8.32
N THR A 5 17.82 -2.30 7.81
CA THR A 5 18.35 -1.45 6.74
C THR A 5 18.62 -0.07 7.32
N THR A 6 19.85 0.41 7.19
CA THR A 6 20.22 1.78 7.56
C THR A 6 20.07 2.67 6.33
N MET A 7 19.45 3.83 6.52
CA MET A 7 19.20 4.83 5.48
C MET A 7 19.59 6.21 6.00
N THR A 8 20.27 6.99 5.16
CA THR A 8 20.55 8.41 5.41
C THR A 8 19.62 9.24 4.54
N VAL A 9 18.78 10.09 5.15
CA VAL A 9 17.83 10.96 4.45
C VAL A 9 18.23 12.41 4.66
N ARG A 10 18.27 13.19 3.59
CA ARG A 10 18.44 14.64 3.66
C ARG A 10 17.06 15.30 3.60
N ILE A 11 16.70 16.03 4.65
CA ILE A 11 15.46 16.81 4.74
C ILE A 11 15.87 18.28 4.83
N SER A 12 15.24 19.16 4.07
CA SER A 12 15.62 20.58 3.98
C SER A 12 14.41 21.49 3.82
N GLY A 13 14.59 22.79 4.09
CA GLY A 13 13.56 23.80 3.97
C GLY A 13 12.38 23.55 4.91
N THR A 14 11.16 23.80 4.42
CA THR A 14 9.91 23.69 5.19
C THR A 14 9.69 22.30 5.79
N LEU A 15 10.15 21.23 5.14
CA LEU A 15 10.07 19.87 5.68
C LEU A 15 10.98 19.67 6.89
N SER A 16 12.13 20.35 6.94
CA SER A 16 13.04 20.27 8.10
C SER A 16 12.40 20.94 9.32
N GLU A 17 11.78 22.11 9.14
CA GLU A 17 11.06 22.81 10.19
C GLU A 17 9.88 21.99 10.70
N PHE A 18 9.12 21.38 9.79
CA PHE A 18 8.00 20.52 10.16
C PHE A 18 8.45 19.27 10.92
N VAL A 19 9.56 18.61 10.52
CA VAL A 19 10.10 17.49 11.29
C VAL A 19 10.56 17.96 12.68
N ALA A 20 11.24 19.11 12.75
CA ALA A 20 11.71 19.66 14.01
C ALA A 20 10.57 20.03 14.98
N SER A 21 9.41 20.47 14.49
CA SER A 21 8.24 20.75 15.34
C SER A 21 7.55 19.48 15.87
N ASN A 22 7.80 18.32 15.26
CA ASN A 22 7.19 17.05 15.62
C ASN A 22 8.13 16.13 16.42
N VAL A 23 9.42 16.48 16.55
CA VAL A 23 10.46 15.65 17.16
C VAL A 23 11.16 16.39 18.30
N GLY A 24 11.38 15.73 19.43
CA GLY A 24 12.07 16.27 20.60
C GLY A 24 11.16 16.35 21.84
N GLU A 25 11.59 17.08 22.87
CA GLU A 25 10.92 17.10 24.19
C GLU A 25 9.45 17.51 24.15
N ASN A 26 9.09 18.41 23.23
CA ASN A 26 7.71 18.88 23.01
C ASN A 26 7.05 18.25 21.77
N GLY A 27 7.76 17.37 21.06
CA GLY A 27 7.28 16.70 19.85
C GLY A 27 6.51 15.42 20.17
N SER A 28 5.75 14.91 19.19
CA SER A 28 5.08 13.61 19.32
C SER A 28 6.02 12.41 19.16
N TYR A 29 7.27 12.65 18.76
CA TYR A 29 8.27 11.63 18.50
C TYR A 29 9.59 11.98 19.21
N GLU A 30 10.29 10.96 19.70
CA GLU A 30 11.56 11.17 20.42
C GLU A 30 12.70 11.51 19.47
N ASN A 31 12.70 10.93 18.27
CA ASN A 31 13.73 11.16 17.25
C ASN A 31 13.21 11.05 15.82
N ILE A 32 14.00 11.57 14.87
CA ILE A 32 13.66 11.58 13.45
C ILE A 32 13.48 10.16 12.89
N SER A 33 14.32 9.20 13.32
CA SER A 33 14.23 7.82 12.84
C SER A 33 12.93 7.14 13.27
N GLU A 34 12.37 7.50 14.42
CA GLU A 34 11.02 7.08 14.84
C GLU A 34 9.95 7.68 13.95
N TYR A 35 10.02 8.99 13.73
CA TYR A 35 9.05 9.67 12.90
C TYR A 35 9.03 9.10 11.46
N VAL A 36 10.20 8.90 10.86
CA VAL A 36 10.34 8.30 9.52
C VAL A 36 9.81 6.87 9.48
N ARG A 37 10.09 6.04 10.51
CA ARG A 37 9.52 4.68 10.59
C ARG A 37 7.99 4.70 10.64
N ASP A 38 7.42 5.65 11.37
CA ASP A 38 5.96 5.79 11.44
C ASP A 38 5.37 6.27 10.11
N LEU A 39 6.02 7.22 9.43
CA LEU A 39 5.62 7.66 8.09
C LEU A 39 5.64 6.50 7.08
N ILE A 40 6.68 5.66 7.09
CA ILE A 40 6.78 4.48 6.22
C ILE A 40 5.66 3.48 6.54
N ARG A 41 5.33 3.28 7.82
CA ARG A 41 4.24 2.39 8.22
C ARG A 41 2.89 2.91 7.69
N ARG A 42 2.61 4.20 7.85
CA ARG A 42 1.38 4.82 7.35
C ARG A 42 1.29 4.80 5.83
N ASP A 43 2.42 4.99 5.14
CA ASP A 43 2.50 4.87 3.68
C ASP A 43 2.17 3.45 3.21
N LYS A 44 2.79 2.43 3.84
CA LYS A 44 2.50 1.02 3.59
C LYS A 44 1.02 0.70 3.81
N GLU A 45 0.46 1.09 4.96
CA GLU A 45 -0.94 0.85 5.29
C GLU A 45 -1.90 1.50 4.30
N ARG A 46 -1.60 2.73 3.86
CA ARG A 46 -2.37 3.42 2.82
C ARG A 46 -2.31 2.66 1.50
N ALA A 47 -1.12 2.29 1.05
CA ALA A 47 -0.94 1.58 -0.21
C ALA A 47 -1.66 0.23 -0.23
N GLU A 48 -1.58 -0.53 0.87
CA GLU A 48 -2.29 -1.81 1.03
C GLU A 48 -3.81 -1.63 1.04
N ARG A 49 -4.32 -0.64 1.77
CA ARG A 49 -5.76 -0.32 1.80
C ARG A 49 -6.27 0.06 0.42
N GLU A 50 -5.56 0.94 -0.29
CA GLU A 50 -5.94 1.34 -1.64
C GLU A 50 -5.93 0.16 -2.62
N ALA A 51 -4.93 -0.73 -2.54
CA ALA A 51 -4.88 -1.93 -3.36
C ALA A 51 -6.06 -2.87 -3.07
N PHE A 52 -6.38 -3.07 -1.79
CA PHE A 52 -7.51 -3.88 -1.36
C PHE A 52 -8.84 -3.29 -1.82
N ASP A 53 -9.05 -1.98 -1.62
CA ASP A 53 -10.29 -1.31 -2.00
C ASP A 53 -10.51 -1.34 -3.52
N ARG A 54 -9.44 -1.16 -4.31
CA ARG A 54 -9.53 -1.31 -5.78
C ARG A 54 -10.00 -2.71 -6.17
N LEU A 55 -9.38 -3.75 -5.62
CA LEU A 55 -9.76 -5.14 -5.92
C LEU A 55 -11.20 -5.42 -5.47
N ARG A 56 -11.58 -4.94 -4.28
CA ARG A 56 -12.94 -5.11 -3.75
C ARG A 56 -13.98 -4.48 -4.67
N VAL A 57 -13.74 -3.26 -5.15
CA VAL A 57 -14.65 -2.55 -6.06
C VAL A 57 -14.77 -3.32 -7.38
N GLU A 58 -13.66 -3.78 -7.94
CA GLU A 58 -13.65 -4.56 -9.17
C GLU A 58 -14.45 -5.86 -9.04
N LEU A 59 -14.19 -6.64 -7.97
CA LEU A 59 -14.91 -7.89 -7.72
C LEU A 59 -16.39 -7.65 -7.45
N THR A 60 -16.74 -6.63 -6.64
CA THR A 60 -18.14 -6.29 -6.36
C THR A 60 -18.90 -5.98 -7.65
N ARG A 61 -18.27 -5.24 -8.57
CA ARG A 61 -18.85 -4.96 -9.89
C ARG A 61 -18.99 -6.22 -10.73
N ALA A 62 -17.98 -7.10 -10.73
CA ALA A 62 -18.01 -8.35 -11.51
C ALA A 62 -19.08 -9.33 -11.01
N PHE A 63 -19.24 -9.46 -9.69
CA PHE A 63 -20.22 -10.36 -9.07
C PHE A 63 -21.64 -9.81 -9.01
N ALA A 64 -21.85 -8.51 -9.26
CA ALA A 64 -23.18 -7.94 -9.40
C ALA A 64 -23.85 -8.30 -10.74
N ALA A 65 -23.14 -8.98 -11.64
CA ALA A 65 -23.71 -9.45 -12.90
C ALA A 65 -24.75 -10.56 -12.66
N PRO A 66 -25.87 -10.60 -13.41
CA PRO A 66 -26.86 -11.67 -13.29
C PRO A 66 -26.25 -13.04 -13.54
N GLU A 67 -26.75 -14.08 -12.87
CA GLU A 67 -26.25 -15.46 -13.03
C GLU A 67 -26.33 -15.94 -14.49
N GLU A 68 -27.36 -15.51 -15.22
CA GLU A 68 -27.56 -15.80 -16.66
C GLU A 68 -26.44 -15.26 -17.56
N SER A 69 -25.66 -14.28 -17.09
CA SER A 69 -24.51 -13.74 -17.83
C SER A 69 -23.27 -14.65 -17.75
N TYR A 70 -23.22 -15.57 -16.78
CA TYR A 70 -22.12 -16.51 -16.64
C TYR A 70 -22.25 -17.67 -17.63
N ARG A 71 -21.11 -18.13 -18.14
CA ARG A 71 -21.02 -19.26 -19.07
C ARG A 71 -20.12 -20.34 -18.46
N PRO A 72 -20.49 -21.63 -18.58
CA PRO A 72 -19.58 -22.72 -18.24
C PRO A 72 -18.26 -22.56 -18.98
N LEU A 73 -17.15 -22.76 -18.28
CA LEU A 73 -15.80 -22.64 -18.84
C LEU A 73 -14.89 -23.63 -18.13
N THR A 74 -14.17 -24.42 -18.91
CA THR A 74 -13.19 -25.39 -18.43
C THR A 74 -11.77 -24.82 -18.51
N ALA A 75 -10.88 -25.34 -17.67
CA ALA A 75 -9.47 -24.97 -17.74
C ALA A 75 -8.84 -25.29 -19.11
N ALA A 76 -9.27 -26.39 -19.76
CA ALA A 76 -8.78 -26.79 -21.08
C ALA A 76 -9.12 -25.75 -22.17
N GLU A 77 -10.34 -25.21 -22.16
CA GLU A 77 -10.77 -24.15 -23.09
C GLU A 77 -9.96 -22.86 -22.89
N VAL A 78 -9.67 -22.47 -21.64
CA VAL A 78 -8.82 -21.32 -21.33
C VAL A 78 -7.40 -21.52 -21.84
N ILE A 79 -6.80 -22.70 -21.59
CA ILE A 79 -5.43 -23.01 -22.03
C ILE A 79 -5.36 -23.01 -23.57
N ALA A 80 -6.33 -23.63 -24.25
CA ALA A 80 -6.38 -23.65 -25.71
C ALA A 80 -6.47 -22.24 -26.30
N ARG A 81 -7.26 -21.34 -25.70
CA ARG A 81 -7.40 -19.94 -26.14
C ARG A 81 -6.11 -19.13 -26.08
N ASN A 82 -5.24 -19.39 -25.11
CA ASN A 82 -4.01 -18.60 -24.88
C ASN A 82 -2.74 -19.24 -25.47
N ARG A 83 -2.87 -20.32 -26.26
CA ARG A 83 -1.74 -21.02 -26.90
C ARG A 83 -1.35 -20.47 -28.29
N GLY A 84 -1.86 -19.29 -28.66
CA GLY A 84 -1.52 -18.56 -29.88
C GLY A 84 -0.87 -17.23 -29.56
#